data_AF-A0A662GV96-F1
#
_entry.id   AF-A0A662GV96-F1
#
_cell.length_a   1.000
_cell.length_b   1.000
_cell.length_c   1.000
_cell.angle_alpha   90.00
_cell.angle_beta   90.00
_cell.angle_gamma   90.00
#
_symmetry.space_group_name_H-M   'P 1'
#
loop_
_entity.id
_entity.type
_entity.pdbx_description
1 polymer ?
#
loop_
_entity_poly.entity_id
_entity_poly.type
_entity_poly.pdbx_seq_one_letter_code
_entity_poly.pdbx_strand_id
1 'polypeptide(L)'
;MRGYVIDIFCATIIAVLFVSAVLFSKDKYSHLFRVQNMLECQYIKEKIARRLLRNPLEKDGEIVIDSFLCRWASSSKIRCYNTNTNSMNFTVNSKLLYYDDGEVKTVEVIVVCGNEG
;
A
#
# COMPACT_ATOMS: atom_id res chain seq x y z
N MET A 1 -19.19 -4.75 -55.99
CA MET A 1 -19.42 -5.23 -54.61
C MET A 1 -18.17 -5.71 -53.87
N ARG A 2 -16.94 -5.66 -54.44
CA ARG A 2 -15.70 -6.09 -53.75
C ARG A 2 -15.04 -5.02 -52.85
N GLY A 3 -15.25 -3.73 -53.11
CA GLY A 3 -14.67 -2.63 -52.31
C GLY A 3 -15.24 -2.52 -50.89
N TYR A 4 -16.57 -2.69 -50.75
CA TYR A 4 -17.25 -2.63 -49.44
C TYR A 4 -16.74 -3.65 -48.42
N VAL A 5 -16.34 -4.84 -48.88
CA VAL A 5 -15.82 -5.88 -47.99
C VAL A 5 -14.45 -5.46 -47.43
N ILE A 6 -13.60 -4.89 -48.28
CA ILE A 6 -12.26 -4.40 -47.89
C ILE A 6 -12.38 -3.24 -46.89
N ASP A 7 -13.31 -2.31 -47.11
CA ASP A 7 -13.54 -1.19 -46.19
C ASP A 7 -14.03 -1.66 -44.81
N ILE A 8 -14.91 -2.66 -44.76
CA ILE A 8 -15.38 -3.26 -43.50
C ILE A 8 -14.23 -3.97 -42.78
N PHE A 9 -13.37 -4.71 -43.50
CA PHE A 9 -12.19 -5.35 -42.91
C PHE A 9 -11.18 -4.33 -42.37
N CYS A 10 -10.91 -3.25 -43.10
CA CYS A 10 -10.03 -2.19 -42.60
C CYS A 10 -10.61 -1.49 -41.35
N ALA A 11 -11.91 -1.17 -41.34
CA ALA A 11 -12.55 -0.52 -40.21
C ALA A 11 -12.54 -1.40 -38.94
N THR A 12 -12.78 -2.70 -39.09
CA THR A 12 -12.75 -3.66 -37.97
C THR A 12 -11.35 -3.85 -37.39
N ILE A 13 -10.31 -3.93 -38.22
CA ILE A 13 -8.92 -4.01 -37.75
C ILE A 13 -8.54 -2.76 -36.94
N ILE A 14 -8.89 -1.57 -37.44
CA ILE A 14 -8.61 -0.31 -36.74
C ILE A 14 -9.35 -0.25 -35.40
N ALA A 15 -10.62 -0.67 -35.36
CA ALA A 15 -11.40 -0.72 -34.12
C ALA A 15 -10.77 -1.66 -33.07
N VAL A 16 -10.30 -2.84 -33.49
CA VAL A 16 -9.60 -3.78 -32.60
C VAL A 16 -8.31 -3.18 -32.07
N LEU A 17 -7.48 -2.58 -32.92
CA LEU A 17 -6.25 -1.91 -32.50
C LEU A 17 -6.51 -0.79 -31.48
N PHE A 18 -7.56 0.00 -31.69
CA PHE A 18 -7.94 1.07 -30.78
C PHE A 18 -8.40 0.53 -29.42
N VAL A 19 -9.23 -0.51 -29.41
CA VAL A 19 -9.68 -1.16 -28.17
C VAL A 19 -8.50 -1.78 -27.43
N SER A 20 -7.59 -2.47 -28.11
CA SER A 20 -6.38 -3.03 -27.51
C SER A 20 -5.49 -1.96 -26.90
N ALA A 21 -5.30 -0.82 -27.58
CA ALA A 21 -4.53 0.30 -27.06
C ALA A 21 -5.18 0.92 -25.81
N VAL A 22 -6.51 1.07 -25.80
CA VAL A 22 -7.25 1.59 -24.63
C VAL A 22 -7.17 0.62 -23.45
N LEU A 23 -7.31 -0.69 -23.69
CA LEU A 23 -7.18 -1.72 -22.65
C LEU A 23 -5.76 -1.74 -22.06
N PHE A 24 -4.74 -1.78 -22.92
CA PHE A 24 -3.34 -1.77 -22.49
C PHE A 24 -2.99 -0.50 -21.70
N SER A 25 -3.55 0.65 -22.11
CA SER A 25 -3.43 1.92 -21.40
C SER A 25 -4.06 1.84 -20.01
N LYS A 26 -5.29 1.34 -19.88
CA LYS A 26 -5.97 1.15 -18.59
C LYS A 26 -5.19 0.24 -17.65
N ASP A 27 -4.67 -0.87 -18.15
CA ASP A 27 -3.83 -1.78 -17.36
C ASP A 27 -2.53 -1.10 -16.92
N LYS A 28 -1.86 -0.36 -17.80
CA LYS A 28 -0.66 0.40 -17.43
C LYS A 28 -0.96 1.43 -16.35
N TYR A 29 -2.07 2.16 -16.44
CA TYR A 29 -2.48 3.12 -15.41
C TYR A 29 -2.83 2.45 -14.08
N SER A 30 -3.53 1.32 -14.11
CA SER A 30 -3.87 0.58 -12.89
C SER A 30 -2.62 0.01 -12.21
N HIS A 31 -1.65 -0.47 -12.99
CA HIS A 31 -0.35 -0.90 -12.48
C HIS A 31 0.43 0.26 -11.87
N LEU A 32 0.52 1.41 -12.54
CA LEU A 32 1.19 2.60 -12.03
C LEU A 32 0.56 3.09 -10.72
N PHE A 33 -0.78 3.12 -10.66
CA PHE A 33 -1.51 3.51 -9.45
C PHE A 33 -1.24 2.55 -8.29
N ARG A 34 -1.19 1.25 -8.56
CA ARG A 34 -0.84 0.23 -7.55
C ARG A 34 0.59 0.41 -7.04
N VAL A 35 1.54 0.67 -7.92
CA VAL A 35 2.95 0.92 -7.55
C VAL A 35 3.06 2.21 -6.72
N GLN A 36 2.36 3.27 -7.11
CA GLN A 36 2.32 4.51 -6.35
C GLN A 36 1.79 4.29 -4.94
N ASN A 37 0.64 3.61 -4.78
CA ASN A 37 0.06 3.32 -3.46
C ASN A 37 1.02 2.47 -2.59
N MET A 38 1.73 1.52 -3.20
CA MET A 38 2.73 0.71 -2.50
C MET A 38 3.90 1.57 -2.00
N LEU A 39 4.41 2.49 -2.83
CA LEU A 39 5.48 3.42 -2.46
C LEU A 39 5.03 4.38 -1.34
N GLU A 40 3.82 4.92 -1.43
CA GLU A 40 3.24 5.77 -0.39
C GLU A 40 3.12 5.02 0.94
N CYS A 41 2.64 3.78 0.91
CA CYS A 41 2.55 2.95 2.11
C CYS A 41 3.93 2.63 2.72
N GLN A 42 4.94 2.35 1.89
CA GLN A 42 6.32 2.17 2.35
C GLN A 42 6.89 3.44 3.02
N TYR A 43 6.60 4.62 2.46
CA TYR A 43 7.02 5.89 3.04
C TYR A 43 6.35 6.14 4.39
N ILE A 44 5.04 5.90 4.49
CA ILE A 44 4.28 6.02 5.75
C ILE A 44 4.86 5.09 6.83
N LYS A 45 5.19 3.86 6.46
CA LYS A 45 5.81 2.90 7.36
C LYS A 45 7.10 3.43 7.98
N GLU A 46 8.00 3.98 7.18
CA GLU A 46 9.23 4.59 7.69
C GLU A 46 8.95 5.78 8.62
N LYS A 47 7.96 6.62 8.26
CA LYS A 47 7.56 7.76 9.08
C LYS A 47 7.04 7.33 10.45
N ILE A 48 6.20 6.30 10.50
CA ILE A 48 5.67 5.71 11.74
C ILE A 48 6.81 5.10 12.56
N ALA A 49 7.67 4.29 11.93
CA ALA A 49 8.83 3.68 12.58
C ALA A 49 9.75 4.74 13.23
N ARG A 50 10.06 5.83 12.52
CA ARG A 50 10.87 6.94 13.06
C ARG A 50 10.18 7.64 14.23
N ARG A 51 8.85 7.80 14.21
CA ARG A 51 8.12 8.39 15.34
C ARG A 51 8.11 7.47 16.55
N LEU A 52 7.91 6.17 16.36
CA LEU A 52 7.97 5.17 17.43
C LEU A 52 9.37 5.04 18.04
N LEU A 53 10.45 5.29 17.28
CA LEU A 53 11.80 5.38 17.83
C LEU A 53 12.01 6.59 18.74
N ARG A 54 11.34 7.71 18.45
CA ARG A 54 11.45 8.94 19.27
C ARG A 54 10.53 8.89 20.49
N ASN A 55 9.31 8.41 20.29
CA ASN A 55 8.28 8.28 21.30
C ASN A 55 7.87 6.81 21.35
N PRO A 56 8.61 5.98 22.08
CA PRO A 56 8.28 4.56 22.21
C PRO A 56 6.90 4.38 22.82
N LEU A 57 6.19 3.37 22.34
CA LEU A 57 4.87 3.02 22.83
C LEU A 57 5.00 2.41 24.23
N GLU A 58 4.29 2.96 25.21
CA GLU A 58 4.18 2.32 26.53
C GLU A 58 3.51 0.94 26.38
N LYS A 59 3.84 -0.01 27.26
CA LYS A 59 3.18 -1.32 27.28
C LYS A 59 1.67 -1.09 27.48
N ASP A 60 0.86 -1.69 26.61
CA ASP A 60 -0.60 -1.53 26.54
C ASP A 60 -1.12 -0.13 26.15
N GLY A 61 -0.23 0.75 25.69
CA GLY A 61 -0.61 2.06 25.16
C GLY A 61 -1.12 2.02 23.72
N GLU A 62 -1.94 3.01 23.38
CA GLU A 62 -2.33 3.31 22.00
C GLU A 62 -1.78 4.69 21.62
N ILE A 63 -1.26 4.83 20.40
CA ILE A 63 -0.84 6.13 19.87
C ILE A 63 -1.45 6.35 18.50
N VAL A 64 -1.97 7.55 18.28
CA VAL A 64 -2.39 7.98 16.96
C VAL A 64 -1.25 8.72 16.30
N ILE A 65 -0.78 8.20 15.16
CA ILE A 65 0.27 8.79 14.35
C ILE A 65 -0.34 9.20 13.01
N ASP A 66 -0.55 10.51 12.82
CA ASP A 66 -1.32 11.08 11.72
C ASP A 66 -2.76 10.50 11.66
N SER A 67 -3.01 9.53 10.79
CA SER A 67 -4.31 8.82 10.65
C SER A 67 -4.21 7.33 10.99
N PHE A 68 -3.09 6.89 11.55
CA PHE A 68 -2.85 5.50 11.90
C PHE A 68 -2.95 5.32 13.41
N LEU A 69 -3.82 4.42 13.84
CA LEU A 69 -3.88 3.97 15.23
C LEU A 69 -2.92 2.81 15.41
N CYS A 70 -1.86 3.04 16.18
CA CYS A 70 -0.83 2.07 16.49
C CYS A 70 -1.02 1.51 17.91
N ARG A 71 -1.08 0.19 18.02
CA ARG A 71 -1.21 -0.53 19.28
C ARG A 71 -0.33 -1.78 19.31
N TRP A 72 -0.01 -2.26 20.50
CA TRP A 72 0.63 -3.57 20.64
C TRP A 72 -0.32 -4.67 20.17
N ALA A 73 0.15 -5.50 19.24
CA ALA A 73 -0.52 -6.74 18.84
C ALA A 73 0.04 -7.95 19.60
N SER A 74 1.28 -7.87 20.07
CA SER A 74 1.94 -8.84 20.94
C SER A 74 3.17 -8.19 21.58
N SER A 75 3.87 -8.86 22.49
CA SER A 75 5.07 -8.32 23.18
C SER A 75 6.21 -7.86 22.26
N SER A 76 6.24 -8.30 21.00
CA SER A 76 7.26 -7.96 20.00
C SER A 76 6.68 -7.36 18.72
N LYS A 77 5.37 -7.06 18.68
CA LYS A 77 4.71 -6.56 17.47
C LYS A 77 3.80 -5.38 17.77
N ILE A 78 4.02 -4.29 17.05
CA ILE A 78 3.12 -3.13 17.01
C ILE A 78 2.38 -3.18 15.68
N ARG A 79 1.05 -3.09 15.72
CA ARG A 79 0.22 -2.99 14.53
C ARG A 79 -0.39 -1.60 14.44
N CYS A 80 -0.25 -0.99 13.27
CA CYS A 80 -0.78 0.32 12.93
C CYS A 80 -1.78 0.18 11.79
N TYR A 81 -3.02 0.61 11.99
CA TYR A 81 -4.07 0.58 10.96
C TYR A 81 -4.61 1.98 10.72
N ASN A 82 -4.92 2.28 9.47
CA ASN A 82 -5.52 3.55 9.10
C ASN A 82 -7.00 3.55 9.50
N THR A 83 -7.45 4.56 10.24
CA THR A 83 -8.85 4.67 10.69
C THR A 83 -9.78 5.23 9.61
N ASN A 84 -9.25 5.70 8.49
CA ASN A 84 -9.97 6.54 7.52
C ASN A 84 -10.06 5.98 6.09
N THR A 85 -9.47 4.82 5.78
CA THR A 85 -9.38 4.33 4.39
C THR A 85 -10.11 3.02 4.12
N ASN A 86 -10.85 3.01 3.01
CA ASN A 86 -11.73 1.93 2.58
C ASN A 86 -11.24 1.18 1.32
N SER A 87 -9.95 1.29 0.97
CA SER A 87 -9.42 0.75 -0.29
C SER A 87 -8.07 0.04 -0.12
N MET A 88 -7.95 -1.09 -0.83
CA MET A 88 -6.79 -1.98 -1.02
C MET A 88 -5.90 -2.20 0.20
N ASN A 89 -5.95 -3.40 0.78
CA ASN A 89 -5.15 -3.76 1.95
C ASN A 89 -3.69 -4.07 1.55
N PHE A 90 -2.81 -3.08 1.71
CA PHE A 90 -1.37 -3.28 1.66
C PHE A 90 -0.81 -3.35 3.08
N THR A 91 -0.07 -4.41 3.37
CA THR A 91 0.64 -4.57 4.63
C THR A 91 2.13 -4.43 4.38
N VAL A 92 2.78 -3.59 5.16
CA VAL A 92 4.22 -3.38 5.08
C VAL A 92 4.84 -3.44 6.46
N ASN A 93 5.99 -4.12 6.56
CA ASN A 93 6.63 -4.41 7.84
C ASN A 93 7.97 -3.67 7.97
N SER A 94 8.25 -3.19 9.17
CA SER A 94 9.51 -2.60 9.60
C SER A 94 9.98 -3.29 10.86
N LYS A 95 11.30 -3.33 11.08
CA LYS A 95 11.88 -3.79 12.35
C LYS A 95 12.50 -2.59 13.04
N LEU A 96 12.14 -2.41 14.30
CA LEU A 96 12.74 -1.44 15.20
C LEU A 96 13.64 -2.19 16.17
N LEU A 97 14.83 -1.64 16.38
CA LEU A 97 15.74 -2.06 17.43
C LEU A 97 15.59 -1.06 18.57
N TYR A 98 15.25 -1.56 19.75
CA TYR A 98 15.16 -0.75 20.96
C TYR A 98 16.04 -1.36 22.04
N TYR A 99 16.62 -0.48 22.85
CA TYR A 99 17.48 -0.87 23.97
C TYR A 99 16.63 -0.79 25.24
N ASP A 100 16.48 -1.92 25.93
CA ASP A 100 15.65 -2.00 27.12
C ASP A 100 16.28 -2.98 28.11
N ASP A 101 16.48 -2.52 29.34
CA ASP A 101 17.06 -3.29 30.44
C ASP A 101 18.42 -3.95 30.10
N GLY A 102 19.31 -3.21 29.44
CA GLY A 102 20.64 -3.70 29.07
C GLY A 102 20.69 -4.58 27.81
N GLU A 103 19.54 -5.00 27.28
CA GLU A 103 19.45 -5.88 26.12
C GLU A 103 18.90 -5.16 24.87
N VAL A 104 19.38 -5.58 23.70
CA VAL A 104 18.81 -5.17 22.40
C VAL A 104 17.60 -6.05 22.11
N LYS A 105 16.43 -5.44 22.04
CA LYS A 105 15.18 -6.11 21.68
C LYS A 105 14.72 -5.63 20.31
N THR A 106 14.08 -6.52 19.56
CA THR A 106 13.56 -6.23 18.22
C THR A 106 12.04 -6.21 18.27
N VAL A 107 11.43 -5.13 17.81
CA VAL A 107 9.97 -5.00 17.61
C VAL A 107 9.65 -4.92 16.14
N GLU A 108 8.72 -5.73 15.68
CA GLU A 108 8.15 -5.64 14.34
C GLU A 108 7.00 -4.63 14.33
N VAL A 109 7.09 -3.62 13.47
CA VAL A 109 6.01 -2.65 13.20
C VAL A 109 5.33 -3.04 11.90
N ILE A 110 4.05 -3.42 12.01
CA ILE A 110 3.19 -3.84 10.91
C ILE A 110 2.26 -2.67 10.60
N VAL A 111 2.40 -2.05 9.43
CA VAL A 111 1.53 -0.96 9.00
C VAL A 111 0.57 -1.50 7.94
N VAL A 112 -0.72 -1.37 8.20
CA VAL A 112 -1.81 -1.75 7.31
C VAL A 112 -2.37 -0.48 6.68
N CYS A 113 -2.01 -0.26 5.41
CA CYS A 113 -2.61 0.77 4.58
C CYS A 113 -3.85 0.17 3.91
N GLY A 114 -5.02 0.37 4.51
CA GLY A 114 -6.28 -0.25 4.11
C GLY A 114 -7.18 -0.47 5.32
N ASN A 115 -8.37 -1.01 5.11
CA ASN A 115 -9.31 -1.30 6.19
C ASN A 115 -8.99 -2.68 6.79
N GLU A 116 -8.85 -2.79 8.11
CA GLU A 116 -8.84 -4.11 8.77
C GLU A 116 -10.23 -4.72 8.52
N GLY A 117 -10.28 -5.82 7.76
CA GLY A 117 -11.51 -6.57 7.52
C GLY A 117 -12.05 -7.21 8.78
#